data_AF-A0ABD1TW67-F1
#
_entry.id   AF-A0ABD1TW67-F1
#
_cell.length_a   1.000
_cell.length_b   1.000
_cell.length_c   1.000
_cell.angle_alpha   90.00
_cell.angle_beta   90.00
_cell.angle_gamma   90.00
#
_symmetry.space_group_name_H-M   'P 1'
#
loop_
_entity.id
_entity.type
_entity.pdbx_description
1 polymer ?
#
loop_
_entity_poly.entity_id
_entity_poly.type
_entity_poly.pdbx_seq_one_letter_code
_entity_poly.pdbx_strand_id
1 'polypeptide(L)'
;MGATANGSGKPFKFLIYGRTGWIGGLLGKLCESQQIEYVYGSGRLESRASLESDIASVQPTHVFNAAGVTGRPNVDWCESHKVETIRTNVVGTLTLADLCREKGLVLINYATGCIFEYDAAHPLGSGIGFKEEDTPNFIGSFYSKTKAMVEDLLKNYENVCTLRVRMPISSDLSNPRNFITKIARYEKVVNIPNSMTILDELLPVSIEMAKRNLTGIWNFTNPGVVSHNEILEMYREYIDPNFTWKNFTLEEQAKVIVAPRSNNELDASKLKKEFPELLGIKESLIKNVFKPNRKTAVA
;
A
#
# COMPACT_ATOMS: atom_id res chain seq x y z
N MET A 1 27.43 1.54 25.75
CA MET A 1 28.33 2.11 24.74
C MET A 1 27.46 2.51 23.56
N GLY A 2 26.81 3.68 23.56
CA GLY A 2 27.47 4.97 23.38
C GLY A 2 27.78 5.20 21.90
N ALA A 3 26.80 5.04 21.01
CA ALA A 3 26.98 5.35 19.59
C ALA A 3 27.03 6.88 19.44
N THR A 4 28.24 7.36 19.20
CA THR A 4 28.59 8.75 18.95
C THR A 4 27.83 9.31 17.75
N ALA A 5 27.06 10.36 17.96
CA ALA A 5 26.61 11.24 16.90
C ALA A 5 27.82 12.01 16.35
N ASN A 6 28.25 11.68 15.13
CA ASN A 6 29.28 12.42 14.40
C ASN A 6 28.79 12.69 12.97
N GLY A 7 28.62 13.99 12.67
CA GLY A 7 28.75 14.68 11.37
C GLY A 7 28.38 13.99 10.05
N SER A 8 27.45 14.65 9.33
CA SER A 8 27.25 14.58 7.86
C SER A 8 26.98 13.19 7.27
N GLY A 9 25.77 12.67 7.47
CA GLY A 9 25.27 11.57 6.64
C GLY A 9 25.23 12.00 5.17
N LYS A 10 25.69 11.14 4.25
CA LYS A 10 25.53 11.37 2.81
C LYS A 10 24.08 11.79 2.50
N PRO A 11 23.85 12.78 1.62
CA PRO A 11 22.50 13.15 1.24
C PRO A 11 21.74 11.95 0.69
N PHE A 12 20.44 11.86 1.00
CA PHE A 12 19.61 10.77 0.50
C PHE A 12 19.44 10.87 -1.01
N LYS A 13 19.59 9.73 -1.69
CA LYS A 13 19.34 9.59 -3.11
C LYS A 13 18.53 8.33 -3.37
N PHE A 14 17.32 8.48 -3.89
CA PHE A 14 16.38 7.36 -4.03
C PHE A 14 16.30 6.86 -5.48
N LEU A 15 16.35 5.55 -5.66
CA LEU A 15 15.99 4.89 -6.91
C LEU A 15 14.56 4.34 -6.80
N ILE A 16 13.64 4.82 -7.64
CA ILE A 16 12.21 4.48 -7.54
C ILE A 16 11.79 3.69 -8.78
N TYR A 17 11.25 2.49 -8.59
CA TYR A 17 10.58 1.72 -9.64
C TYR A 17 9.06 1.92 -9.57
N GLY A 18 8.41 2.03 -10.74
CA GLY A 18 6.96 2.18 -10.85
C GLY A 18 6.47 3.60 -11.17
N ARG A 19 7.24 4.40 -11.92
CA ARG A 19 6.89 5.77 -12.35
C ARG A 19 5.46 5.94 -12.88
N THR A 20 4.99 5.00 -13.68
CA THR A 20 3.64 5.04 -14.30
C THR A 20 2.53 4.59 -13.35
N GLY A 21 2.90 4.06 -12.18
CA GLY A 21 2.01 3.64 -11.12
C GLY A 21 1.59 4.81 -10.24
N TRP A 22 0.54 4.59 -9.44
CA TRP A 22 -0.02 5.65 -8.61
C TRP A 22 0.91 6.01 -7.44
N ILE A 23 1.35 5.01 -6.66
CA ILE A 23 2.27 5.23 -5.53
C ILE A 23 3.62 5.78 -6.03
N GLY A 24 4.19 5.18 -7.09
CA GLY A 24 5.47 5.63 -7.64
C GLY A 24 5.45 7.11 -8.06
N GLY A 25 4.39 7.56 -8.74
CA GLY A 25 4.23 8.97 -9.11
C GLY A 25 4.07 9.90 -7.91
N LEU A 26 3.38 9.48 -6.85
CA LEU A 26 3.27 10.25 -5.60
C LEU A 26 4.60 10.35 -4.86
N LEU A 27 5.40 9.28 -4.86
CA LEU A 27 6.73 9.29 -4.23
C LEU A 27 7.67 10.28 -4.90
N GLY A 28 7.68 10.39 -6.22
CA GLY A 28 8.49 11.42 -6.90
C GLY A 28 8.10 12.83 -6.49
N LYS A 29 6.80 13.14 -6.45
CA LYS A 29 6.30 14.44 -5.97
C LYS A 29 6.69 14.72 -4.50
N LEU A 30 6.64 13.69 -3.65
CA LEU A 30 7.07 13.81 -2.27
C LEU A 30 8.59 14.07 -2.17
N CYS A 31 9.40 13.38 -2.97
CA CYS A 31 10.84 13.64 -3.04
C CYS A 31 11.15 15.07 -3.49
N GLU A 32 10.44 15.58 -4.51
CA GLU A 32 10.55 16.98 -4.96
C GLU A 32 10.21 17.95 -3.82
N SER A 33 9.09 17.74 -3.14
CA SER A 33 8.64 18.59 -2.03
C SER A 33 9.59 18.57 -0.82
N GLN A 34 10.27 17.45 -0.59
CA GLN A 34 11.24 17.27 0.51
C GLN A 34 12.69 17.53 0.08
N GLN A 35 12.92 17.95 -1.16
CA GLN A 35 14.25 18.19 -1.73
C GLN A 35 15.19 16.97 -1.62
N ILE A 36 14.62 15.77 -1.78
CA ILE A 36 15.38 14.51 -1.81
C ILE A 36 15.72 14.19 -3.27
N GLU A 37 17.01 13.96 -3.55
CA GLU A 37 17.44 13.53 -4.88
C GLU A 37 16.80 12.18 -5.19
N TYR A 38 16.20 12.04 -6.38
CA TYR A 38 15.60 10.79 -6.78
C TYR A 38 15.70 10.58 -8.29
N VAL A 39 15.72 9.31 -8.70
CA VAL A 39 15.69 8.89 -10.10
C VAL A 39 14.69 7.76 -10.25
N TYR A 40 13.86 7.81 -11.29
CA TYR A 40 13.06 6.66 -11.66
C TYR A 40 13.91 5.65 -12.42
N GLY A 41 13.90 4.39 -11.96
CA GLY A 41 14.58 3.30 -12.65
C GLY A 41 14.03 3.10 -14.07
N SER A 42 14.93 2.92 -15.03
CA SER A 42 14.59 2.70 -16.43
C SER A 42 14.40 1.22 -16.76
N GLY A 43 15.02 0.35 -15.96
CA GLY A 43 15.02 -1.09 -16.12
C GLY A 43 13.67 -1.75 -15.88
N ARG A 44 13.47 -2.88 -16.56
CA ARG A 44 12.38 -3.83 -16.24
C ARG A 44 12.81 -4.69 -15.07
N LEU A 45 11.93 -4.91 -14.11
CA LEU A 45 12.26 -5.64 -12.88
C LEU A 45 12.73 -7.07 -13.14
N GLU A 46 12.20 -7.73 -14.17
CA GLU A 46 12.60 -9.08 -14.56
C GLU A 46 13.99 -9.13 -15.24
N SER A 47 14.60 -7.99 -15.56
CA SER A 47 15.91 -7.89 -16.22
C SER A 47 16.99 -7.47 -15.24
N ARG A 48 17.71 -8.44 -14.66
CA ARG A 48 18.80 -8.18 -13.69
C ARG A 48 19.84 -7.19 -14.22
N ALA A 49 20.30 -7.37 -15.45
CA ALA A 49 21.30 -6.51 -16.08
C ALA A 49 20.83 -5.03 -16.17
N SER A 50 19.53 -4.81 -16.40
CA SER A 50 18.97 -3.46 -16.42
C SER A 50 18.95 -2.83 -15.02
N LEU A 51 18.62 -3.61 -13.99
CA LEU A 51 18.64 -3.13 -12.60
C LEU A 51 20.07 -2.85 -12.11
N GLU A 52 21.04 -3.68 -12.50
CA GLU A 52 22.47 -3.46 -12.23
C GLU A 52 22.95 -2.15 -12.85
N SER A 53 22.55 -1.88 -14.09
CA SER A 53 22.88 -0.62 -14.78
C SER A 53 22.24 0.59 -14.09
N ASP A 54 20.97 0.51 -13.70
CA ASP A 54 20.28 1.59 -12.98
C ASP A 54 21.01 1.89 -11.65
N ILE A 55 21.31 0.85 -10.84
CA ILE A 55 21.97 1.02 -9.54
C ILE A 55 23.40 1.57 -9.71
N ALA A 56 24.16 1.07 -10.68
CA ALA A 56 25.52 1.53 -10.95
C ALA A 56 25.55 3.00 -11.40
N SER A 57 24.60 3.40 -12.24
CA SER A 57 24.50 4.78 -12.74
C SER A 57 24.00 5.77 -11.69
N VAL A 58 22.97 5.38 -10.93
CA VAL A 58 22.31 6.27 -9.97
C VAL A 58 23.09 6.36 -8.66
N GLN A 59 23.76 5.27 -8.25
CA GLN A 59 24.39 5.13 -6.94
C GLN A 59 23.44 5.54 -5.79
N PRO A 60 22.24 4.92 -5.70
CA PRO A 60 21.25 5.32 -4.72
C PRO A 60 21.70 4.96 -3.30
N THR A 61 21.14 5.65 -2.32
CA THR A 61 21.23 5.24 -0.90
C THR A 61 20.13 4.25 -0.54
N HIS A 62 18.95 4.35 -1.17
CA HIS A 62 17.80 3.48 -0.92
C HIS A 62 17.04 3.22 -2.22
N VAL A 63 16.34 2.09 -2.27
CA VAL A 63 15.51 1.71 -3.41
C VAL A 63 14.05 1.58 -2.98
N PHE A 64 13.13 2.06 -3.80
CA PHE A 64 11.68 1.95 -3.60
C PHE A 64 11.07 1.15 -4.75
N ASN A 65 10.45 0.02 -4.43
CA ASN A 65 9.67 -0.78 -5.36
C ASN A 65 8.17 -0.47 -5.22
N ALA A 66 7.70 0.51 -6.01
CA ALA A 66 6.28 0.76 -6.21
C ALA A 66 5.78 0.19 -7.56
N ALA A 67 6.58 -0.66 -8.20
CA ALA A 67 6.19 -1.35 -9.41
C ALA A 67 5.38 -2.62 -9.07
N GLY A 68 4.41 -2.90 -9.93
CA GLY A 68 3.56 -4.07 -9.77
C GLY A 68 2.40 -4.04 -10.75
N VAL A 69 1.98 -5.22 -11.16
CA VAL A 69 0.81 -5.39 -12.01
C VAL A 69 -0.36 -5.78 -11.11
N THR A 70 -1.33 -4.88 -11.01
CA THR A 70 -2.64 -5.10 -10.37
C THR A 70 -3.75 -5.27 -11.40
N GLY A 71 -3.40 -5.33 -12.69
CA GLY A 71 -4.36 -5.43 -13.79
C GLY A 71 -5.10 -4.14 -14.12
N ARG A 72 -5.82 -4.13 -15.25
CA ARG A 72 -6.82 -3.11 -15.59
C ARG A 72 -8.13 -3.82 -15.95
N PRO A 73 -9.28 -3.39 -15.41
CA PRO A 73 -9.47 -2.30 -14.45
C PRO A 73 -9.14 -2.68 -12.99
N ASN A 74 -8.94 -3.98 -12.69
CA ASN A 74 -8.72 -4.48 -11.34
C ASN A 74 -7.92 -5.81 -11.36
N VAL A 75 -7.76 -6.43 -10.18
CA VAL A 75 -6.96 -7.64 -9.97
C VAL A 75 -7.52 -8.89 -10.66
N ASP A 76 -8.78 -8.90 -11.08
CA ASP A 76 -9.40 -10.04 -11.77
C ASP A 76 -8.70 -10.31 -13.12
N TRP A 77 -8.04 -9.29 -13.69
CA TRP A 77 -7.17 -9.44 -14.87
C TRP A 77 -6.06 -10.48 -14.65
N CYS A 78 -5.55 -10.61 -13.41
CA CYS A 78 -4.48 -11.57 -13.09
C CYS A 78 -4.95 -13.03 -13.17
N GLU A 79 -6.26 -13.29 -13.14
CA GLU A 79 -6.80 -14.66 -13.31
C GLU A 79 -6.55 -15.20 -14.72
N SER A 80 -6.55 -14.32 -15.73
CA SER A 80 -6.29 -14.67 -17.13
C SER A 80 -4.86 -14.36 -17.61
N HIS A 81 -4.09 -13.56 -16.88
CA HIS A 81 -2.74 -13.10 -17.24
C HIS A 81 -1.70 -13.49 -16.20
N LYS A 82 -1.70 -14.79 -15.84
CA LYS A 82 -0.90 -15.33 -14.73
C LYS A 82 0.60 -15.17 -14.95
N VAL A 83 1.07 -15.35 -16.18
CA VAL A 83 2.50 -15.32 -16.52
C VAL A 83 3.05 -13.91 -16.39
N GLU A 84 2.31 -12.90 -16.84
CA GLU A 84 2.66 -11.49 -16.71
C GLU A 84 2.73 -11.08 -15.23
N THR A 85 1.74 -11.51 -14.44
CA THR A 85 1.74 -11.29 -12.99
C THR A 85 2.95 -11.95 -12.33
N ILE A 86 3.29 -13.20 -12.67
CA ILE A 86 4.49 -13.89 -12.15
C ILE A 86 5.77 -13.14 -12.54
N ARG A 87 5.92 -12.78 -13.81
CA ARG A 87 7.12 -12.12 -14.34
C ARG A 87 7.44 -10.84 -13.58
N THR A 88 6.46 -9.98 -13.37
CA THR A 88 6.70 -8.70 -12.68
C THR A 88 6.64 -8.83 -11.16
N ASN A 89 5.57 -9.42 -10.61
CA ASN A 89 5.32 -9.38 -9.17
C ASN A 89 6.13 -10.42 -8.39
N VAL A 90 6.58 -11.51 -9.04
CA VAL A 90 7.40 -12.56 -8.39
C VAL A 90 8.85 -12.40 -8.85
N VAL A 91 9.13 -12.74 -10.11
CA VAL A 91 10.51 -12.79 -10.63
C VAL A 91 11.16 -11.42 -10.50
N GLY A 92 10.49 -10.37 -10.98
CA GLY A 92 11.05 -9.03 -10.92
C GLY A 92 11.27 -8.50 -9.50
N THR A 93 10.33 -8.76 -8.58
CA THR A 93 10.47 -8.31 -7.19
C THR A 93 11.60 -9.04 -6.47
N LEU A 94 11.73 -10.36 -6.66
CA LEU A 94 12.82 -11.14 -6.06
C LEU A 94 14.18 -10.78 -6.64
N THR A 95 14.29 -10.56 -7.96
CA THR A 95 15.52 -10.10 -8.60
C THR A 95 15.97 -8.75 -8.03
N LEU A 96 15.04 -7.82 -7.84
CA LEU A 96 15.36 -6.51 -7.26
C LEU A 96 15.79 -6.63 -5.79
N ALA A 97 15.10 -7.45 -4.99
CA ALA A 97 15.45 -7.69 -3.60
C ALA A 97 16.85 -8.26 -3.44
N ASP A 98 17.18 -9.28 -4.24
CA ASP A 98 18.49 -9.94 -4.28
C ASP A 98 19.59 -8.96 -4.67
N LEU A 99 19.40 -8.20 -5.75
CA LEU A 99 20.40 -7.23 -6.18
C LEU A 99 20.60 -6.11 -5.15
N CYS A 100 19.52 -5.61 -4.53
CA CYS A 100 19.64 -4.63 -3.44
C CYS A 100 20.43 -5.21 -2.26
N ARG A 101 20.21 -6.49 -1.93
CA ARG A 101 20.92 -7.19 -0.85
C ARG A 101 22.41 -7.28 -1.12
N GLU A 102 22.80 -7.70 -2.33
CA GLU A 102 24.21 -7.76 -2.76
C GLU A 102 24.92 -6.41 -2.69
N LYS A 103 24.19 -5.31 -2.89
CA LYS A 103 24.72 -3.94 -2.86
C LYS A 103 24.58 -3.27 -1.49
N GLY A 104 24.06 -3.96 -0.48
CA GLY A 104 23.82 -3.40 0.85
C GLY A 104 22.79 -2.27 0.88
N LEU A 105 21.82 -2.30 -0.05
CA LEU A 105 20.77 -1.29 -0.19
C LEU A 105 19.48 -1.75 0.50
N VAL A 106 18.90 -0.87 1.30
CA VAL A 106 17.54 -1.06 1.82
C VAL A 106 16.54 -0.92 0.69
N LEU A 107 15.64 -1.89 0.59
CA LEU A 107 14.54 -1.91 -0.37
C LEU A 107 13.20 -1.70 0.33
N ILE A 108 12.54 -0.57 0.07
CA ILE A 108 11.14 -0.36 0.46
C ILE A 108 10.25 -1.00 -0.60
N ASN A 109 9.57 -2.07 -0.25
CA ASN A 109 8.70 -2.84 -1.13
C ASN A 109 7.22 -2.59 -0.79
N TYR A 110 6.50 -1.92 -1.68
CA TYR A 110 5.05 -1.73 -1.51
C TYR A 110 4.32 -3.01 -1.93
N ALA A 111 3.84 -3.74 -0.94
CA ALA A 111 3.11 -5.00 -1.10
C ALA A 111 1.61 -4.79 -0.78
N THR A 112 0.95 -5.81 -0.24
CA THR A 112 -0.48 -5.75 0.03
C THR A 112 -0.86 -6.53 1.27
N GLY A 113 -1.75 -5.96 2.08
CA GLY A 113 -2.42 -6.66 3.18
C GLY A 113 -3.69 -7.41 2.76
N CYS A 114 -4.03 -7.42 1.47
CA CYS A 114 -5.18 -8.14 0.92
C CYS A 114 -4.90 -9.65 0.72
N ILE A 115 -4.13 -10.22 1.64
CA ILE A 115 -3.76 -11.64 1.75
C ILE A 115 -4.30 -12.27 3.05
N PHE A 116 -5.12 -11.51 3.78
CA PHE A 116 -5.86 -11.97 4.95
C PHE A 116 -7.38 -11.81 4.78
N GLU A 117 -8.15 -12.62 5.49
CA GLU A 117 -9.59 -12.48 5.67
C GLU A 117 -9.98 -12.75 7.13
N TYR A 118 -11.04 -12.11 7.63
CA TYR A 118 -11.56 -12.39 8.97
C TYR A 118 -11.81 -13.90 9.16
N ASP A 119 -11.41 -14.44 10.30
CA ASP A 119 -11.51 -15.86 10.64
C ASP A 119 -11.92 -16.06 12.11
N ALA A 120 -11.82 -17.29 12.61
CA ALA A 120 -12.20 -17.61 13.99
C ALA A 120 -11.30 -16.95 15.05
N ALA A 121 -10.02 -16.71 14.73
CA ALA A 121 -9.06 -16.07 15.63
C ALA A 121 -9.09 -14.53 15.51
N HIS A 122 -9.54 -14.03 14.36
CA HIS A 122 -9.69 -12.62 14.03
C HIS A 122 -11.13 -12.35 13.55
N PRO A 123 -12.16 -12.48 14.42
CA PRO A 123 -13.54 -12.33 13.99
C PRO A 123 -13.85 -10.90 13.53
N LEU A 124 -14.77 -10.77 12.57
CA LEU A 124 -15.28 -9.48 12.13
C LEU A 124 -15.83 -8.67 13.33
N GLY A 125 -15.30 -7.45 13.52
CA GLY A 125 -15.73 -6.55 14.59
C GLY A 125 -15.11 -6.82 15.96
N SER A 126 -14.14 -7.74 16.06
CA SER A 126 -13.46 -8.04 17.33
C SER A 126 -12.44 -7.00 17.78
N GLY A 127 -11.90 -6.19 16.85
CA GLY A 127 -10.76 -5.32 17.10
C GLY A 127 -9.41 -6.08 17.14
N ILE A 128 -9.41 -7.38 16.87
CA ILE A 128 -8.20 -8.21 16.81
C ILE A 128 -7.73 -8.27 15.35
N GLY A 129 -6.70 -7.49 15.04
CA GLY A 129 -6.10 -7.45 13.72
C GLY A 129 -5.01 -8.50 13.50
N PHE A 130 -4.81 -8.88 12.23
CA PHE A 130 -3.69 -9.73 11.81
C PHE A 130 -2.37 -8.99 11.98
N LYS A 131 -1.35 -9.67 12.52
CA LYS A 131 0.00 -9.16 12.76
C LYS A 131 0.95 -9.44 11.61
N GLU A 132 2.13 -8.83 11.66
CA GLU A 132 3.21 -9.06 10.70
C GLU A 132 3.67 -10.52 10.65
N GLU A 133 3.64 -11.21 11.78
CA GLU A 133 4.08 -12.60 11.94
C GLU A 133 3.03 -13.62 11.49
N ASP A 134 1.77 -13.20 11.31
CA ASP A 134 0.68 -14.10 10.97
C ASP A 134 0.83 -14.67 9.56
N THR A 135 0.38 -15.91 9.40
CA THR A 135 0.39 -16.61 8.11
C THR A 135 -0.80 -16.14 7.27
N PRO A 136 -0.59 -15.70 6.01
CA PRO A 136 -1.68 -15.32 5.11
C PRO A 136 -2.74 -16.42 4.99
N ASN A 137 -3.98 -16.09 5.33
CA ASN A 137 -5.11 -17.03 5.27
C ASN A 137 -6.03 -16.81 4.06
N PHE A 138 -5.84 -15.74 3.27
CA PHE A 138 -6.65 -15.45 2.09
C PHE A 138 -5.85 -15.61 0.78
N ILE A 139 -6.18 -16.69 0.06
CA ILE A 139 -5.60 -17.02 -1.26
C ILE A 139 -6.69 -17.14 -2.35
N GLY A 140 -7.84 -16.51 -2.13
CA GLY A 140 -9.03 -16.62 -3.00
C GLY A 140 -8.88 -16.01 -4.40
N SER A 141 -7.79 -15.32 -4.70
CA SER A 141 -7.43 -14.87 -6.05
C SER A 141 -5.99 -15.24 -6.39
N PHE A 142 -5.69 -15.45 -7.67
CA PHE A 142 -4.34 -15.67 -8.16
C PHE A 142 -3.40 -14.53 -7.75
N TYR A 143 -3.91 -13.29 -7.77
CA TYR A 143 -3.18 -12.12 -7.27
C TYR A 143 -2.80 -12.27 -5.79
N SER A 144 -3.76 -12.55 -4.90
CA SER A 144 -3.50 -12.69 -3.46
C SER A 144 -2.57 -13.88 -3.17
N LYS A 145 -2.80 -15.02 -3.82
CA LYS A 145 -1.91 -16.20 -3.70
C LYS A 145 -0.47 -15.87 -4.06
N THR A 146 -0.27 -15.18 -5.19
CA THR A 146 1.06 -14.79 -5.67
C THR A 146 1.72 -13.78 -4.72
N LYS A 147 0.96 -12.82 -4.19
CA LYS A 147 1.50 -11.83 -3.25
C LYS A 147 1.87 -12.43 -1.90
N ALA A 148 1.09 -13.39 -1.39
CA ALA A 148 1.42 -14.13 -0.18
C ALA A 148 2.73 -14.92 -0.34
N MET A 149 2.91 -15.61 -1.48
CA MET A 149 4.17 -16.31 -1.79
C MET A 149 5.38 -15.37 -1.81
N VAL A 150 5.24 -14.21 -2.46
CA VAL A 150 6.34 -13.24 -2.56
C VAL A 150 6.69 -12.66 -1.20
N GLU A 151 5.70 -12.30 -0.37
CA GLU A 151 5.95 -11.82 0.98
C GLU A 151 6.72 -12.86 1.81
N ASP A 152 6.33 -14.13 1.73
CA ASP A 152 7.00 -15.20 2.47
C ASP A 152 8.46 -15.40 2.02
N LEU A 153 8.71 -15.38 0.71
CA LEU A 153 10.07 -15.44 0.16
C LEU A 153 10.92 -14.24 0.58
N LEU A 154 10.33 -13.04 0.61
CA LEU A 154 11.03 -11.80 0.97
C LEU A 154 11.45 -11.74 2.45
N LYS A 155 10.87 -12.57 3.34
CA LYS A 155 11.32 -12.68 4.75
C LYS A 155 12.80 -13.06 4.87
N ASN A 156 13.35 -13.72 3.86
CA ASN A 156 14.74 -14.18 3.84
C ASN A 156 15.72 -13.08 3.38
N TYR A 157 15.23 -11.92 2.97
CA TYR A 157 16.05 -10.79 2.54
C TYR A 157 16.07 -9.73 3.64
N GLU A 158 17.12 -9.72 4.46
CA GLU A 158 17.27 -8.86 5.64
C GLU A 158 17.24 -7.36 5.34
N ASN A 159 17.49 -6.98 4.08
CA ASN A 159 17.50 -5.61 3.59
C ASN A 159 16.12 -5.11 3.11
N VAL A 160 15.09 -5.95 3.10
CA VAL A 160 13.77 -5.61 2.55
C VAL A 160 12.82 -5.14 3.63
N CYS A 161 12.17 -4.00 3.40
CA CYS A 161 11.03 -3.50 4.15
C CYS A 161 9.75 -3.75 3.34
N THR A 162 8.92 -4.71 3.75
CA THR A 162 7.67 -5.02 3.05
C THR A 162 6.50 -4.30 3.71
N LEU A 163 5.83 -3.42 2.94
CA LEU A 163 4.71 -2.61 3.43
C LEU A 163 3.37 -3.16 2.93
N ARG A 164 2.54 -3.66 3.85
CA ARG A 164 1.21 -4.21 3.54
C ARG A 164 0.17 -3.09 3.38
N VAL A 165 0.09 -2.53 2.17
CA VAL A 165 -0.93 -1.53 1.81
C VAL A 165 -2.29 -2.19 1.62
N ARG A 166 -3.38 -1.53 2.03
CA ARG A 166 -4.76 -1.96 1.73
C ARG A 166 -5.62 -0.78 1.29
N MET A 167 -6.46 -1.02 0.28
CA MET A 167 -7.48 -0.09 -0.23
C MET A 167 -7.00 1.37 -0.24
N PRO A 168 -5.95 1.71 -1.01
CA PRO A 168 -5.30 3.00 -0.92
C PRO A 168 -6.24 4.17 -1.27
N ILE A 169 -6.17 5.23 -0.47
CA ILE A 169 -6.97 6.45 -0.57
C ILE A 169 -6.03 7.64 -0.61
N SER A 170 -6.37 8.66 -1.41
CA SER A 170 -5.67 9.95 -1.37
C SER A 170 -6.62 11.14 -1.29
N SER A 171 -6.07 12.32 -1.04
CA SER A 171 -6.76 13.61 -1.15
C SER A 171 -7.29 13.88 -2.58
N ASP A 172 -6.61 13.41 -3.62
CA ASP A 172 -7.10 13.50 -5.00
C ASP A 172 -8.28 12.53 -5.26
N LEU A 173 -9.51 13.04 -5.11
CA LEU A 173 -10.76 12.31 -5.37
C LEU A 173 -11.10 12.16 -6.87
N SER A 174 -10.31 12.74 -7.78
CA SER A 174 -10.50 12.55 -9.23
C SER A 174 -9.88 11.24 -9.74
N ASN A 175 -8.92 10.69 -9.00
CA ASN A 175 -8.17 9.51 -9.41
C ASN A 175 -9.03 8.24 -9.39
N PRO A 176 -9.20 7.52 -10.52
CA PRO A 176 -10.06 6.33 -10.59
C PRO A 176 -9.54 5.13 -9.78
N ARG A 177 -8.29 5.17 -9.30
CA ARG A 177 -7.73 4.13 -8.41
C ARG A 177 -8.07 4.37 -6.95
N ASN A 178 -8.44 5.60 -6.59
CA ASN A 178 -8.79 5.96 -5.23
C ASN A 178 -10.03 5.19 -4.77
N PHE A 179 -9.93 4.53 -3.61
CA PHE A 179 -11.00 3.69 -3.10
C PHE A 179 -12.30 4.48 -2.89
N ILE A 180 -12.23 5.73 -2.40
CA ILE A 180 -13.40 6.60 -2.24
C ILE A 180 -14.08 6.83 -3.60
N THR A 181 -13.30 7.20 -4.62
CA THR A 181 -13.80 7.44 -5.99
C THR A 181 -14.43 6.19 -6.59
N LYS A 182 -13.91 5.00 -6.27
CA LYS A 182 -14.50 3.73 -6.70
C LYS A 182 -15.86 3.49 -6.06
N ILE A 183 -15.94 3.52 -4.72
CA ILE A 183 -17.18 3.18 -4.02
C ILE A 183 -18.27 4.23 -4.23
N ALA A 184 -17.91 5.50 -4.46
CA ALA A 184 -18.86 6.55 -4.81
C ALA A 184 -19.46 6.40 -6.22
N ARG A 185 -18.87 5.57 -7.09
CA ARG A 185 -19.36 5.29 -8.45
C ARG A 185 -20.07 3.95 -8.58
N TYR A 186 -19.98 3.08 -7.59
CA TYR A 186 -20.66 1.79 -7.62
C TYR A 186 -22.16 1.96 -7.42
N GLU A 187 -22.95 1.21 -8.18
CA GLU A 187 -24.40 1.20 -8.02
C GLU A 187 -24.82 0.66 -6.65
N LYS A 188 -24.07 -0.34 -6.16
CA LYS A 188 -24.24 -0.96 -4.85
C LYS A 188 -22.87 -1.14 -4.18
N VAL A 189 -22.85 -1.01 -2.85
CA VAL A 189 -21.65 -1.23 -2.03
C VAL A 189 -21.90 -2.26 -0.94
N VAL A 190 -20.86 -3.00 -0.61
CA VAL A 190 -20.85 -3.88 0.57
C VAL A 190 -20.55 -3.02 1.80
N ASN A 191 -20.96 -3.43 2.99
CA ASN A 191 -20.69 -2.65 4.20
C ASN A 191 -19.86 -3.45 5.21
N ILE A 192 -18.56 -3.58 4.92
CA ILE A 192 -17.63 -4.37 5.75
C ILE A 192 -16.49 -3.45 6.25
N PRO A 193 -16.28 -3.35 7.58
CA PRO A 193 -15.12 -2.69 8.18
C PRO A 193 -13.79 -3.26 7.66
N ASN A 194 -12.90 -2.39 7.22
CA ASN A 194 -11.58 -2.75 6.73
C ASN A 194 -10.51 -1.77 7.23
N SER A 195 -9.29 -2.28 7.44
CA SER A 195 -8.11 -1.43 7.50
C SER A 195 -7.76 -0.88 6.12
N MET A 196 -7.42 0.40 6.06
CA MET A 196 -7.14 1.11 4.80
C MET A 196 -5.91 2.02 4.95
N THR A 197 -5.30 2.38 3.82
CA THR A 197 -4.07 3.19 3.77
C THR A 197 -4.38 4.58 3.22
N ILE A 198 -4.23 5.62 4.04
CA ILE A 198 -4.30 7.03 3.61
C ILE A 198 -2.92 7.45 3.07
N LEU A 199 -2.77 7.48 1.75
CA LEU A 199 -1.48 7.70 1.09
C LEU A 199 -0.83 9.04 1.43
N ASP A 200 -1.63 10.10 1.60
CA ASP A 200 -1.15 11.44 1.96
C ASP A 200 -0.44 11.47 3.32
N GLU A 201 -0.76 10.54 4.24
CA GLU A 201 -0.09 10.41 5.53
C GLU A 201 0.98 9.31 5.52
N LEU A 202 0.68 8.16 4.91
CA LEU A 202 1.52 6.96 5.00
C LEU A 202 2.71 6.99 4.02
N LEU A 203 2.61 7.63 2.85
CA LEU A 203 3.78 7.71 1.96
C LEU A 203 4.94 8.54 2.54
N PRO A 204 4.70 9.70 3.19
CA PRO A 204 5.73 10.37 3.98
C PRO A 204 6.36 9.46 5.05
N VAL A 205 5.54 8.68 5.76
CA VAL A 205 6.04 7.70 6.74
C VAL A 205 6.96 6.68 6.07
N SER A 206 6.61 6.15 4.89
CA SER A 206 7.48 5.17 4.20
C SER A 206 8.84 5.75 3.76
N ILE A 207 8.92 7.05 3.49
CA ILE A 207 10.19 7.74 3.24
C ILE A 207 11.02 7.78 4.53
N GLU A 208 10.40 8.11 5.67
CA GLU A 208 11.08 8.09 6.97
C GLU A 208 11.53 6.68 7.36
N MET A 209 10.74 5.64 7.05
CA MET A 209 11.14 4.24 7.24
C MET A 209 12.43 3.91 6.47
N ALA A 210 12.55 4.40 5.23
CA ALA A 210 13.79 4.25 4.45
C ALA A 210 14.95 4.97 5.13
N LYS A 211 14.79 6.25 5.50
CA LYS A 211 15.83 7.05 6.18
C LYS A 211 16.31 6.40 7.49
N ARG A 212 15.42 5.68 8.19
CA ARG A 212 15.71 4.92 9.42
C ARG A 212 16.24 3.50 9.16
N ASN A 213 16.42 3.09 7.91
CA ASN A 213 16.82 1.74 7.49
C ASN A 213 15.94 0.63 8.09
N LEU A 214 14.63 0.87 8.23
CA LEU A 214 13.72 -0.15 8.74
C LEU A 214 13.56 -1.27 7.72
N THR A 215 13.50 -2.51 8.20
CA THR A 215 13.32 -3.73 7.38
C THR A 215 12.27 -4.64 8.00
N GLY A 216 12.04 -5.80 7.39
CA GLY A 216 10.98 -6.74 7.78
C GLY A 216 9.60 -6.32 7.26
N ILE A 217 8.57 -7.05 7.68
CA ILE A 217 7.18 -6.81 7.29
C ILE A 217 6.57 -5.73 8.19
N TRP A 218 5.70 -4.88 7.63
CA TRP A 218 4.93 -3.88 8.36
C TRP A 218 3.49 -3.84 7.82
N ASN A 219 2.53 -3.96 8.72
CA ASN A 219 1.14 -3.63 8.44
C ASN A 219 1.04 -2.13 8.17
N PHE A 220 0.75 -1.75 6.92
CA PHE A 220 0.90 -0.38 6.43
C PHE A 220 -0.44 0.28 6.13
N THR A 221 -1.31 0.22 7.13
CA THR A 221 -2.64 0.83 7.17
C THR A 221 -2.75 1.75 8.38
N ASN A 222 -3.62 2.74 8.32
CA ASN A 222 -3.95 3.54 9.49
C ASN A 222 -4.58 2.65 10.59
N PRO A 223 -4.32 2.93 11.89
CA PRO A 223 -4.94 2.19 12.98
C PRO A 223 -6.47 2.22 12.94
N GLY A 224 -7.07 1.08 13.27
CA GLY A 224 -8.51 0.87 13.28
C GLY A 224 -9.09 0.53 11.91
N VAL A 225 -10.42 0.50 11.85
CA VAL A 225 -11.20 0.12 10.66
C VAL A 225 -12.24 1.17 10.31
N VAL A 226 -12.62 1.18 9.03
CA VAL A 226 -13.74 1.97 8.52
C VAL A 226 -14.51 1.13 7.51
N SER A 227 -15.83 1.22 7.56
CA SER A 227 -16.73 0.55 6.63
C SER A 227 -17.01 1.43 5.41
N HIS A 228 -17.65 0.86 4.39
CA HIS A 228 -17.94 1.59 3.16
C HIS A 228 -19.01 2.65 3.42
N ASN A 229 -20.03 2.34 4.24
CA ASN A 229 -21.09 3.29 4.56
C ASN A 229 -20.54 4.48 5.33
N GLU A 230 -19.65 4.27 6.30
CA GLU A 230 -19.02 5.39 7.04
C GLU A 230 -18.23 6.33 6.11
N ILE A 231 -17.53 5.79 5.11
CA ILE A 231 -16.85 6.63 4.09
C ILE A 231 -17.87 7.38 3.24
N LEU A 232 -18.96 6.74 2.80
CA LEU A 232 -19.99 7.38 1.98
C LEU A 232 -20.82 8.41 2.75
N GLU A 233 -20.97 8.24 4.06
CA GLU A 233 -21.52 9.25 4.97
C GLU A 233 -20.62 10.49 5.02
N MET A 234 -19.30 10.31 5.21
CA MET A 234 -18.34 11.41 5.12
C MET A 234 -18.32 12.04 3.72
N TYR A 235 -18.45 11.25 2.66
CA TYR A 235 -18.54 11.78 1.30
C TYR A 235 -19.78 12.66 1.12
N ARG A 236 -20.94 12.20 1.61
CA ARG A 236 -22.17 12.99 1.59
C ARG A 236 -22.04 14.27 2.40
N GLU A 237 -21.47 14.20 3.60
CA GLU A 237 -21.34 15.35 4.49
C GLU A 237 -20.35 16.41 3.97
N TYR A 238 -19.22 16.00 3.42
CA TYR A 238 -18.13 16.92 3.06
C TYR A 238 -18.11 17.29 1.58
N ILE A 239 -18.58 16.42 0.68
CA ILE A 239 -18.37 16.57 -0.77
C ILE A 239 -19.68 16.83 -1.52
N ASP A 240 -20.72 16.02 -1.28
CA ASP A 240 -22.01 16.11 -1.99
C ASP A 240 -23.19 15.74 -1.07
N PRO A 241 -23.91 16.72 -0.49
CA PRO A 241 -25.04 16.49 0.41
C PRO A 241 -26.18 15.67 -0.18
N ASN A 242 -26.30 15.66 -1.52
CA ASN A 242 -27.35 14.95 -2.24
C ASN A 242 -26.92 13.53 -2.62
N PHE A 243 -25.70 13.12 -2.28
CA PHE A 243 -25.19 11.79 -2.59
C PHE A 243 -26.00 10.70 -1.87
N THR A 244 -26.38 9.68 -2.64
CA THR A 244 -27.10 8.51 -2.14
C THR A 244 -26.42 7.23 -2.64
N TRP A 245 -26.56 6.15 -1.90
CA TRP A 245 -26.04 4.83 -2.27
C TRP A 245 -26.99 3.72 -1.85
N LYS A 246 -26.77 2.53 -2.40
CA LYS A 246 -27.48 1.30 -2.04
C LYS A 246 -26.50 0.27 -1.52
N ASN A 247 -26.92 -0.57 -0.58
CA ASN A 247 -26.14 -1.72 -0.14
C ASN A 247 -26.53 -2.99 -0.91
N PHE A 248 -25.58 -3.91 -1.05
CA PHE A 248 -25.87 -5.28 -1.50
C PHE A 248 -26.62 -6.08 -0.44
N THR A 249 -27.49 -6.98 -0.86
CA THR A 249 -27.80 -8.16 -0.04
C THR A 249 -26.66 -9.19 -0.15
N LEU A 250 -26.52 -10.09 0.82
CA LEU A 250 -25.46 -11.12 0.82
C LEU A 250 -25.51 -12.00 -0.46
N GLU A 251 -26.69 -12.30 -0.97
CA GLU A 251 -26.89 -13.10 -2.18
C GLU A 251 -26.52 -12.36 -3.47
N GLU A 252 -26.70 -11.04 -3.51
CA GLU A 252 -26.35 -10.22 -4.67
C GLU A 252 -24.83 -10.05 -4.79
N GLN A 253 -24.13 -9.88 -3.67
CA GLN A 253 -22.68 -9.69 -3.66
C GLN A 253 -21.94 -10.89 -4.29
N ALA A 254 -22.39 -12.12 -4.00
CA ALA A 254 -21.76 -13.34 -4.49
C ALA A 254 -21.87 -13.51 -6.02
N LYS A 255 -22.85 -12.87 -6.68
CA LYS A 255 -23.12 -13.02 -8.12
C LYS A 255 -22.31 -12.06 -9.00
N VAL A 256 -21.72 -11.01 -8.43
CA VAL A 256 -21.11 -9.90 -9.19
C VAL A 256 -19.57 -9.98 -9.23
N ILE A 257 -18.95 -10.79 -8.36
CA ILE A 257 -17.49 -10.88 -8.24
C ILE A 257 -16.94 -12.14 -8.95
N VAL A 258 -15.88 -11.98 -9.74
CA VAL A 258 -15.18 -13.10 -10.40
C VAL A 258 -14.35 -13.90 -9.38
N ALA A 259 -13.79 -13.21 -8.40
CA ALA A 259 -13.04 -13.79 -7.28
C ALA A 259 -13.47 -13.13 -5.96
N PRO A 260 -13.42 -13.86 -4.83
CA PRO A 260 -13.63 -13.30 -3.50
C PRO A 260 -12.77 -12.05 -3.23
N ARG A 261 -13.24 -11.17 -2.34
CA ARG A 261 -12.50 -9.98 -1.91
C ARG A 261 -12.07 -10.13 -0.45
N SER A 262 -10.81 -9.81 -0.18
CA SER A 262 -10.24 -9.79 1.16
C SER A 262 -10.91 -8.73 2.04
N ASN A 263 -11.41 -9.14 3.21
CA ASN A 263 -11.88 -8.25 4.26
C ASN A 263 -11.18 -8.60 5.57
N ASN A 264 -10.48 -7.64 6.18
CA ASN A 264 -9.73 -7.87 7.42
C ASN A 264 -9.44 -6.57 8.17
N GLU A 265 -8.98 -6.72 9.41
CA GLU A 265 -8.29 -5.71 10.19
C GLU A 265 -6.80 -6.10 10.28
N LEU A 266 -5.89 -5.14 10.10
CA LEU A 266 -4.46 -5.33 10.34
C LEU A 266 -4.07 -4.65 11.64
N ASP A 267 -3.35 -5.36 12.51
CA ASP A 267 -2.80 -4.78 13.74
C ASP A 267 -1.74 -3.73 13.39
N ALA A 268 -2.00 -2.48 13.73
CA ALA A 268 -1.12 -1.36 13.44
C ALA A 268 -0.14 -1.06 14.60
N SER A 269 -0.11 -1.86 15.66
CA SER A 269 0.67 -1.58 16.88
C SER A 269 2.16 -1.43 16.59
N LYS A 270 2.72 -2.27 15.72
CA LYS A 270 4.14 -2.17 15.33
C LYS A 270 4.45 -0.84 14.66
N LEU A 271 3.66 -0.45 13.66
CA LEU A 271 3.82 0.82 12.95
C LEU A 271 3.58 2.02 13.87
N LYS A 272 2.52 1.99 14.68
CA LYS A 272 2.16 3.06 15.63
C LYS A 272 3.19 3.25 16.73
N LYS A 273 3.90 2.18 17.13
CA LYS A 273 5.01 2.27 18.09
C LYS A 273 6.20 3.04 17.50
N GLU A 274 6.49 2.85 16.21
CA GLU A 274 7.58 3.53 15.51
C GLU A 274 7.21 4.96 15.07
N PHE A 275 5.93 5.20 14.82
CA PHE A 275 5.36 6.50 14.41
C PHE A 275 4.14 6.85 15.29
N PRO A 276 4.36 7.34 16.53
CA PRO A 276 3.29 7.64 17.48
C PRO A 276 2.31 8.71 17.00
N GLU A 277 2.70 9.55 16.06
CA GLU A 277 1.89 10.60 15.44
C GLU A 277 0.84 10.07 14.44
N LEU A 278 0.96 8.80 14.02
CA LEU A 278 0.11 8.20 12.99
C LEU A 278 -1.37 8.22 13.38
N LEU A 279 -2.23 8.88 12.62
CA LEU A 279 -3.64 9.03 12.97
C LEU A 279 -4.45 7.76 12.72
N GLY A 280 -5.48 7.55 13.54
CA GLY A 280 -6.49 6.51 13.28
C GLY A 280 -7.23 6.78 11.97
N ILE A 281 -7.74 5.73 11.33
CA ILE A 281 -8.27 5.79 9.95
C ILE A 281 -9.33 6.87 9.74
N LYS A 282 -10.30 7.02 10.66
CA LYS A 282 -11.37 8.02 10.54
C LYS A 282 -10.84 9.46 10.70
N GLU A 283 -9.94 9.67 11.65
CA GLU A 283 -9.31 10.98 11.87
C GLU A 283 -8.44 11.39 10.67
N SER A 284 -7.67 10.45 10.13
CA SER A 284 -6.84 10.66 8.95
C SER A 284 -7.67 10.97 7.71
N LEU A 285 -8.77 10.23 7.49
CA LEU A 285 -9.74 10.52 6.42
C LEU A 285 -10.26 11.95 6.52
N ILE A 286 -10.71 12.37 7.71
CA ILE A 286 -11.23 13.71 7.92
C ILE A 286 -10.15 14.76 7.66
N LYS A 287 -8.96 14.61 8.26
CA LYS A 287 -7.88 15.60 8.19
C LYS A 287 -7.27 15.71 6.78
N ASN A 288 -6.91 14.58 6.18
CA ASN A 288 -6.07 14.53 4.99
C ASN A 288 -6.89 14.42 3.69
N VAL A 289 -8.16 14.00 3.76
CA VAL A 289 -8.97 13.76 2.56
C VAL A 289 -10.21 14.64 2.52
N PHE A 290 -11.11 14.54 3.50
CA PHE A 290 -12.41 15.20 3.42
C PHE A 290 -12.38 16.70 3.73
N LYS A 291 -11.67 17.15 4.78
CA LYS A 291 -11.57 18.59 5.10
C LYS A 291 -10.93 19.41 3.96
N PRO A 292 -9.80 18.99 3.35
CA PRO A 292 -9.19 19.73 2.24
C PRO A 292 -10.06 19.76 0.97
N ASN A 293 -10.97 18.79 0.81
CA ASN A 293 -11.86 18.70 -0.35
C ASN A 293 -13.29 19.19 -0.07
N ARG A 294 -13.56 19.84 1.07
CA ARG A 294 -14.92 20.23 1.47
C ARG A 294 -15.54 21.14 0.42
N LYS A 295 -16.74 20.77 -0.04
CA LYS A 295 -17.60 21.56 -0.95
C LYS A 295 -18.92 21.99 -0.31
N THR A 296 -19.21 21.47 0.87
CA THR A 296 -20.41 21.80 1.64
C THR A 296 -20.18 23.03 2.51
N ALA A 297 -21.23 23.80 2.74
CA ALA A 297 -21.17 24.94 3.65
C ALA A 297 -20.81 24.45 5.08
N VAL A 298 -19.95 25.19 5.77
CA VAL A 298 -19.72 24.96 7.20
C VAL A 298 -20.97 25.45 7.93
N ALA A 299 -21.64 24.54 8.65
CA ALA A 299 -22.74 24.90 9.54
C ALA A 299 -22.24 25.71 10.73
#